data_AF-A0A3C8CCT9-F1
#
_entry.id   AF-A0A3C8CCT9-F1
#
_cell.length_a   1.000
_cell.length_b   1.000
_cell.length_c   1.000
_cell.angle_alpha   90.00
_cell.angle_beta   90.00
_cell.angle_gamma   90.00
#
_symmetry.space_group_name_H-M   'P 1'
#
loop_
_entity.id
_entity.type
_entity.pdbx_description
1 polymer ?
#
loop_
_entity_poly.entity_id
_entity_poly.type
_entity_poly.pdbx_seq_one_letter_code
_entity_poly.pdbx_strand_id
1 'polypeptide(L)'
;MEFEKVCGIIDEIAEYKMAEKITFHVMGEPFMHPRFFEILEYAAQLGVKTGITTNGTYLDEEMGIKLEKVTASQVNISLQTPDEESFKTRKSRRMKFDEYHNRILAFIGTCLKQEKPPKIKVHFLNTTIKTEVPGEDWSVGTMSVINNTKELRKTFRYWANEVHKICPPLSEEQKAAVEKKINKLSSFKWNVVEVAPNIFFETYILNTWGNAFAEGGNVVPSKTGYCSALSDHFAILVSGDLIYCCVDFDGKTAAGNV
;
A
#
# COMPACT_ATOMS: atom_id res chain seq x y z
N MET A 1 11.85 11.29 10.68
CA MET A 1 11.28 12.49 11.29
C MET A 1 11.20 12.17 12.75
N GLU A 2 11.74 13.02 13.60
CA GLU A 2 11.71 12.78 15.05
C GLU A 2 10.27 12.72 15.55
N PHE A 3 10.05 11.91 16.59
CA PHE A 3 8.73 11.64 17.15
C PHE A 3 7.98 12.93 17.53
N GLU A 4 8.68 13.85 18.18
CA GLU A 4 8.13 15.11 18.67
C GLU A 4 7.63 15.98 17.50
N LYS A 5 8.34 15.96 16.38
CA LYS A 5 7.94 16.69 15.16
C LYS A 5 6.69 16.06 14.52
N VAL A 6 6.61 14.73 14.48
CA VAL A 6 5.39 14.04 14.01
C VAL A 6 4.19 14.38 14.91
N CYS A 7 4.39 14.42 16.22
CA CYS A 7 3.32 14.77 17.16
C CYS A 7 2.82 16.20 16.96
N GLY A 8 3.72 17.18 16.79
CA GLY A 8 3.33 18.57 16.50
C GLY A 8 2.50 18.70 15.21
N ILE A 9 2.84 17.94 14.16
CA ILE A 9 2.04 17.88 12.94
C ILE A 9 0.64 17.30 13.21
N ILE A 10 0.56 16.24 14.03
CA ILE A 10 -0.73 15.64 14.40
C ILE A 10 -1.57 16.62 15.22
N ASP A 11 -0.94 17.38 16.13
CA ASP A 11 -1.61 18.42 16.92
C ASP A 11 -2.28 19.46 16.01
N GLU A 12 -1.54 20.01 15.05
CA GLU A 12 -2.08 20.99 14.10
C GLU A 12 -3.20 20.39 13.24
N ILE A 13 -3.02 19.17 12.73
CA ILE A 13 -4.07 18.48 11.94
C ILE A 13 -5.34 18.29 12.77
N ALA A 14 -5.21 17.95 14.05
CA ALA A 14 -6.33 17.76 14.96
C ALA A 14 -7.01 19.09 15.31
N GLU A 15 -6.24 20.12 15.67
CA GLU A 15 -6.73 21.45 16.05
C GLU A 15 -7.50 22.12 14.91
N TYR A 16 -6.89 22.17 13.73
CA TYR A 16 -7.46 22.83 12.56
C TYR A 16 -8.41 21.92 11.75
N LYS A 17 -8.51 20.64 12.11
CA LYS A 17 -9.31 19.62 11.38
C LYS A 17 -8.97 19.58 9.89
N MET A 18 -7.67 19.64 9.57
CA MET A 18 -7.18 19.79 8.19
C MET A 18 -7.44 18.57 7.32
N ALA A 19 -7.56 17.38 7.92
CA ALA A 19 -7.71 16.13 7.21
C ALA A 19 -8.64 15.17 7.96
N GLU A 20 -9.41 14.37 7.20
CA GLU A 20 -10.23 13.31 7.77
C GLU A 20 -9.42 12.12 8.30
N LYS A 21 -8.20 11.93 7.75
CA LYS A 21 -7.33 10.80 8.06
C LYS A 21 -5.87 11.11 7.69
N ILE A 22 -4.93 10.71 8.54
CA ILE A 22 -3.49 10.67 8.22
C ILE A 22 -3.13 9.28 7.69
N THR A 23 -2.47 9.20 6.54
CA THR A 23 -1.96 7.91 6.02
C THR A 23 -0.44 7.91 6.05
N PHE A 24 0.16 7.03 6.85
CA PHE A 24 1.61 6.85 6.88
C PHE A 24 2.06 6.12 5.59
N HIS A 25 2.72 6.86 4.70
CA HIS A 25 3.05 6.49 3.32
C HIS A 25 4.29 7.29 2.82
N VAL A 26 4.34 7.58 1.51
CA VAL A 26 5.26 8.39 0.70
C VAL A 26 6.55 7.65 0.35
N MET A 27 6.39 6.46 -0.23
CA MET A 27 7.48 5.56 -0.67
C MET A 27 8.49 5.13 0.41
N GLY A 28 8.31 5.56 1.66
CA GLY A 28 9.01 5.03 2.84
C GLY A 28 8.34 3.77 3.41
N GLU A 29 8.89 3.27 4.52
CA GLU A 29 8.35 2.13 5.26
C GLU A 29 8.06 2.53 6.72
N PRO A 30 6.78 2.73 7.09
CA PRO A 30 6.42 3.23 8.42
C PRO A 30 6.91 2.35 9.58
N PHE A 31 6.90 1.03 9.41
CA PHE A 31 7.33 0.09 10.45
C PHE A 31 8.84 0.15 10.76
N MET A 32 9.64 0.89 9.98
CA MET A 32 11.04 1.16 10.32
C MET A 32 11.20 2.23 11.40
N HIS A 33 10.18 3.05 11.67
CA HIS A 33 10.29 4.10 12.67
C HIS A 33 10.21 3.49 14.08
N PRO A 34 11.21 3.72 14.96
CA PRO A 34 11.32 3.01 16.24
C PRO A 34 10.14 3.27 17.18
N ARG A 35 9.52 4.45 17.06
CA ARG A 35 8.36 4.89 17.86
C ARG A 35 7.06 4.90 17.05
N PHE A 36 6.96 4.10 15.98
CA PHE A 36 5.81 4.15 15.06
C PHE A 36 4.47 3.88 15.76
N PHE A 37 4.42 2.89 16.65
CA PHE A 37 3.19 2.58 17.37
C PHE A 37 2.81 3.67 18.38
N GLU A 38 3.79 4.34 19.01
CA GLU A 38 3.52 5.50 19.87
C GLU A 38 2.92 6.67 19.06
N ILE A 39 3.34 6.85 17.81
CA ILE A 39 2.75 7.86 16.90
C ILE A 39 1.28 7.51 16.59
N LEU A 40 1.00 6.24 16.30
CA LEU A 40 -0.37 5.78 16.05
C LEU A 40 -1.26 5.97 17.29
N GLU A 41 -0.74 5.65 18.47
CA GLU A 41 -1.43 5.86 19.75
C GLU A 41 -1.71 7.35 19.99
N TYR A 42 -0.72 8.22 19.75
CA TYR A 42 -0.87 9.67 19.91
C TYR A 42 -1.97 10.23 19.00
N ALA A 43 -1.98 9.85 17.71
CA ALA A 43 -3.03 10.23 16.79
C ALA A 43 -4.42 9.74 17.26
N ALA A 44 -4.50 8.52 17.76
CA ALA A 44 -5.76 7.95 18.27
C ALA A 44 -6.28 8.70 19.51
N GLN A 45 -5.40 9.12 20.42
CA GLN A 45 -5.76 9.93 21.60
C GLN A 45 -6.40 11.27 21.22
N LEU A 46 -5.96 11.87 20.11
CA LEU A 46 -6.51 13.10 19.55
C LEU A 46 -7.73 12.87 18.64
N GLY A 47 -8.19 11.63 18.50
CA GLY A 47 -9.32 11.26 17.63
C GLY A 47 -9.01 11.34 16.13
N VAL A 48 -7.73 11.42 15.76
CA VAL A 48 -7.29 11.48 14.38
C VAL A 48 -7.22 10.06 13.80
N LYS A 49 -7.99 9.81 12.74
CA LYS A 49 -7.97 8.52 12.06
C LYS A 49 -6.64 8.31 11.36
N THR A 50 -6.09 7.10 11.49
CA THR A 50 -4.84 6.72 10.82
C THR A 50 -5.05 5.59 9.82
N GLY A 51 -4.27 5.62 8.75
CA GLY A 51 -4.06 4.53 7.80
C GLY A 51 -2.58 4.23 7.62
N ILE A 52 -2.25 3.00 7.24
CA ILE A 52 -0.87 2.55 7.06
C ILE A 52 -0.73 2.05 5.63
N THR A 53 0.34 2.45 4.93
CA THR A 53 0.77 1.79 3.69
C THR A 53 2.17 1.23 3.88
N THR A 54 2.33 -0.07 3.66
CA THR A 54 3.58 -0.81 3.91
C THR A 54 3.95 -1.68 2.71
N ASN A 55 5.24 -1.91 2.50
CA ASN A 55 5.75 -2.84 1.48
C ASN A 55 5.75 -4.30 1.95
N GLY A 56 5.30 -4.57 3.19
CA GLY A 56 5.14 -5.90 3.77
C GLY A 56 6.38 -6.47 4.47
N THR A 57 7.56 -5.86 4.30
CA THR A 57 8.84 -6.45 4.75
C THR A 57 8.96 -6.59 6.27
N TYR A 58 8.34 -5.70 7.04
CA TYR A 58 8.41 -5.71 8.50
C TYR A 58 7.16 -6.29 9.16
N LEU A 59 6.18 -6.73 8.38
CA LEU A 59 4.98 -7.34 8.92
C LEU A 59 5.30 -8.69 9.56
N ASP A 60 4.62 -9.01 10.65
CA ASP A 60 4.58 -10.32 11.30
C ASP A 60 3.45 -10.33 12.35
N GLU A 61 3.36 -11.41 13.11
CA GLU A 61 2.41 -11.54 14.21
C GLU A 61 2.58 -10.46 15.29
N GLU A 62 3.82 -10.09 15.64
CA GLU A 62 4.07 -9.07 16.66
C GLU A 62 3.53 -7.69 16.23
N MET A 63 3.76 -7.31 14.97
CA MET A 63 3.19 -6.07 14.42
C MET A 63 1.66 -6.12 14.40
N GLY A 64 1.07 -7.28 14.12
CA GLY A 64 -0.38 -7.49 14.20
C GLY A 64 -0.91 -7.24 15.60
N ILE A 65 -0.29 -7.83 16.62
CA ILE A 65 -0.68 -7.65 18.04
C ILE A 65 -0.54 -6.18 18.46
N LYS A 66 0.54 -5.51 18.08
CA LYS A 66 0.73 -4.09 18.42
C LYS A 66 -0.33 -3.20 17.76
N LEU A 67 -0.77 -3.54 16.56
CA LEU A 67 -1.78 -2.76 15.84
C LEU A 67 -3.14 -2.75 16.54
N GLU A 68 -3.51 -3.85 17.23
CA GLU A 68 -4.75 -3.93 18.01
C GLU A 68 -4.82 -2.83 19.08
N LYS A 69 -3.68 -2.50 19.70
CA LYS A 69 -3.59 -1.57 20.83
C LYS A 69 -3.75 -0.11 20.43
N VAL A 70 -3.36 0.24 19.20
CA VAL A 70 -3.31 1.62 18.72
C VAL A 70 -4.42 1.93 17.72
N THR A 71 -5.09 0.89 17.20
CA THR A 71 -6.25 0.96 16.29
C THR A 71 -6.01 1.81 15.03
N ALA A 72 -5.42 1.21 14.00
CA ALA A 72 -5.44 1.80 12.66
C ALA A 72 -6.75 1.47 11.93
N SER A 73 -7.33 2.44 11.22
CA SER A 73 -8.59 2.23 10.49
C SER A 73 -8.42 1.38 9.22
N GLN A 74 -7.24 1.44 8.60
CA GLN A 74 -6.94 0.75 7.35
C GLN A 74 -5.45 0.44 7.23
N VAL A 75 -5.12 -0.74 6.71
CA VAL A 75 -3.76 -1.14 6.33
C VAL A 75 -3.73 -1.49 4.84
N ASN A 76 -2.88 -0.82 4.08
CA ASN A 76 -2.60 -1.11 2.68
C ASN A 76 -1.25 -1.84 2.59
N ILE A 77 -1.26 -3.05 2.02
CA ILE A 77 -0.07 -3.85 1.80
C ILE A 77 0.26 -3.78 0.30
N SER A 78 1.33 -3.08 -0.04
CA SER A 78 1.84 -2.94 -1.41
C SER A 78 2.61 -4.20 -1.82
N LEU A 79 1.89 -5.21 -2.27
CA LEU A 79 2.42 -6.50 -2.69
C LEU A 79 2.85 -6.46 -4.16
N GLN A 80 3.94 -5.74 -4.42
CA GLN A 80 4.49 -5.60 -5.77
C GLN A 80 5.18 -6.86 -6.31
N THR A 81 5.58 -7.77 -5.43
CA THR A 81 6.29 -9.02 -5.77
C THR A 81 5.55 -10.21 -5.14
N PRO A 82 4.44 -10.66 -5.76
CA PRO A 82 3.51 -11.63 -5.20
C PRO A 82 3.95 -13.09 -5.41
N ASP A 83 5.09 -13.35 -6.04
CA ASP A 83 5.63 -14.70 -6.29
C ASP A 83 7.16 -14.72 -6.16
N GLU A 84 7.74 -15.92 -6.11
CA GLU A 84 9.17 -16.12 -5.90
C GLU A 84 10.03 -15.46 -6.99
N GLU A 85 9.62 -15.51 -8.26
CA GLU A 85 10.38 -14.93 -9.36
C GLU A 85 10.41 -13.40 -9.30
N SER A 86 9.24 -12.78 -9.12
CA SER A 86 9.15 -11.32 -8.94
C SER A 86 9.84 -10.88 -7.65
N PHE A 87 9.84 -11.68 -6.58
CA PHE A 87 10.51 -11.33 -5.33
C PHE A 87 12.03 -11.19 -5.46
N LYS A 88 12.67 -11.92 -6.39
CA LYS A 88 14.10 -11.79 -6.67
C LYS A 88 14.49 -10.35 -7.08
N THR A 89 13.58 -9.57 -7.66
CA THR A 89 13.84 -8.18 -8.07
C THR A 89 14.04 -7.24 -6.90
N ARG A 90 13.52 -7.58 -5.70
CA ARG A 90 13.78 -6.81 -4.48
C ARG A 90 15.25 -6.79 -4.06
N LYS A 91 16.09 -7.66 -4.65
CA LYS A 91 17.52 -7.83 -4.30
C LYS A 91 17.76 -7.99 -2.79
N SER A 92 16.76 -8.48 -2.06
CA SER A 92 16.86 -8.72 -0.62
C SER A 92 17.79 -9.90 -0.39
N ARG A 93 18.96 -9.64 0.19
CA ARG A 93 19.94 -10.69 0.50
C ARG A 93 19.59 -11.51 1.73
N ARG A 94 18.68 -11.01 2.58
CA ARG A 94 18.41 -11.54 3.92
C ARG A 94 17.10 -12.33 4.03
N MET A 95 16.09 -11.97 3.25
CA MET A 95 14.75 -12.54 3.35
C MET A 95 14.41 -13.36 2.11
N LYS A 96 13.88 -14.56 2.31
CA LYS A 96 13.36 -15.40 1.22
C LYS A 96 11.88 -15.10 0.96
N PHE A 97 11.39 -15.47 -0.21
CA PHE A 97 9.98 -15.27 -0.56
C PHE A 97 9.03 -15.96 0.43
N ASP A 98 9.27 -17.23 0.79
CA ASP A 98 8.42 -17.96 1.74
C ASP A 98 8.35 -17.28 3.10
N GLU A 99 9.45 -16.72 3.57
CA GLU A 99 9.49 -15.98 4.84
C GLU A 99 8.64 -14.71 4.73
N TYR A 100 8.84 -13.91 3.68
CA TYR A 100 8.05 -12.71 3.39
C TYR A 100 6.55 -13.02 3.29
N HIS A 101 6.21 -14.06 2.54
CA HIS A 101 4.86 -14.55 2.34
C HIS A 101 4.19 -14.94 3.66
N ASN A 102 4.86 -15.79 4.45
CA ASN A 102 4.33 -16.30 5.71
C ASN A 102 4.18 -15.19 6.75
N ARG A 103 5.11 -14.24 6.77
CA ARG A 103 5.05 -13.06 7.65
C ARG A 103 3.86 -12.15 7.35
N ILE A 104 3.57 -11.90 6.07
CA ILE A 104 2.36 -11.18 5.67
C ILE A 104 1.09 -11.92 6.11
N LEU A 105 1.01 -13.22 5.87
CA LEU A 105 -0.17 -14.01 6.27
C LEU A 105 -0.34 -14.09 7.79
N ALA A 106 0.76 -14.20 8.54
CA ALA A 106 0.74 -14.17 10.00
C ALA A 106 0.21 -12.83 10.52
N PHE A 107 0.67 -11.72 9.95
CA PHE A 107 0.14 -10.39 10.26
C PHE A 107 -1.36 -10.28 9.95
N ILE A 108 -1.80 -10.67 8.75
CA ILE A 108 -3.21 -10.61 8.35
C ILE A 108 -4.06 -11.48 9.28
N GLY A 109 -3.64 -12.72 9.53
CA GLY A 109 -4.36 -13.66 10.39
C GLY A 109 -4.47 -13.19 11.83
N THR A 110 -3.43 -12.51 12.33
CA THR A 110 -3.44 -11.87 13.65
C THR A 110 -4.44 -10.73 13.69
N CYS A 111 -4.39 -9.82 12.71
CA CYS A 111 -5.32 -8.69 12.60
C CYS A 111 -6.78 -9.14 12.53
N LEU A 112 -7.07 -10.22 11.80
CA LEU A 112 -8.43 -10.74 11.63
C LEU A 112 -9.04 -11.38 12.88
N LYS A 113 -8.22 -11.73 13.89
CA LYS A 113 -8.67 -12.28 15.16
C LYS A 113 -8.99 -11.21 16.21
N GLN A 114 -8.66 -9.96 15.93
CA GLN A 114 -8.89 -8.83 16.84
C GLN A 114 -10.38 -8.54 17.00
N GLU A 115 -10.77 -7.87 18.09
CA GLU A 115 -12.16 -7.48 18.32
C GLU A 115 -12.69 -6.54 17.22
N LYS A 116 -11.83 -5.63 16.76
CA LYS A 116 -12.12 -4.63 15.72
C LYS A 116 -11.05 -4.71 14.63
N PRO A 117 -11.10 -5.72 13.75
CA PRO A 117 -10.07 -5.92 12.74
C PRO A 117 -10.00 -4.70 11.80
N PRO A 118 -8.80 -4.22 11.47
CA PRO A 118 -8.64 -3.14 10.50
C PRO A 118 -9.09 -3.59 9.11
N LYS A 119 -9.50 -2.64 8.27
CA LYS A 119 -9.69 -2.92 6.84
C LYS A 119 -8.31 -3.14 6.20
N ILE A 120 -8.05 -4.34 5.69
CA ILE A 120 -6.80 -4.63 5.00
C ILE A 120 -7.03 -4.65 3.49
N LYS A 121 -6.21 -3.87 2.78
CA LYS A 121 -6.18 -3.84 1.32
C LYS A 121 -4.83 -4.34 0.84
N VAL A 122 -4.80 -5.39 0.03
CA VAL A 122 -3.57 -5.89 -0.61
C VAL A 122 -3.55 -5.39 -2.05
N HIS A 123 -2.55 -4.57 -2.37
CA HIS A 123 -2.41 -3.93 -3.66
C HIS A 123 -1.41 -4.71 -4.52
N PHE A 124 -1.89 -5.24 -5.64
CA PHE A 124 -1.08 -5.96 -6.61
C PHE A 124 -0.70 -5.04 -7.76
N LEU A 125 0.59 -5.02 -8.10
CA LEU A 125 1.07 -4.26 -9.25
C LEU A 125 0.70 -4.98 -10.55
N ASN A 126 -0.01 -4.27 -11.43
CA ASN A 126 -0.36 -4.72 -12.76
C ASN A 126 0.48 -3.96 -13.80
N THR A 127 1.27 -4.71 -14.56
CA THR A 127 2.24 -4.21 -15.53
C THR A 127 1.84 -4.51 -16.97
N THR A 128 0.57 -4.89 -17.22
CA THR A 128 0.03 -5.08 -18.58
C THR A 128 0.19 -3.82 -19.44
N ILE A 129 -0.03 -2.63 -18.87
CA ILE A 129 0.14 -1.37 -19.58
C ILE A 129 1.56 -0.88 -19.28
N LYS A 130 2.44 -1.02 -20.27
CA LYS A 130 3.77 -0.41 -20.24
C LYS A 130 3.63 1.00 -20.82
N THR A 131 3.75 2.01 -19.96
CA THR A 131 3.81 3.39 -20.43
C THR A 131 5.27 3.80 -20.41
N GLU A 132 5.90 3.86 -21.57
CA GLU A 132 7.25 4.43 -21.68
C GLU A 132 7.15 5.95 -21.49
N VAL A 133 7.69 6.45 -20.39
CA VAL A 133 7.92 7.90 -20.20
C VAL A 133 9.31 8.21 -20.72
N PRO A 134 9.47 9.12 -21.70
CA PRO A 134 10.78 9.63 -22.08
C PRO A 134 11.50 10.22 -20.85
N GLY A 135 12.71 9.73 -20.56
CA GLY A 135 13.51 10.15 -19.39
C GLY A 135 13.39 9.26 -18.16
N GLU A 136 12.45 8.30 -18.10
CA GLU A 136 12.45 7.29 -17.02
C GLU A 136 13.57 6.26 -17.27
N ASP A 137 14.43 6.05 -16.26
CA ASP A 137 15.48 5.03 -16.31
C ASP A 137 14.87 3.62 -16.16
N TRP A 138 14.58 3.01 -17.30
CA TRP A 138 14.12 1.62 -17.39
C TRP A 138 15.27 0.60 -17.35
N SER A 139 16.52 1.01 -17.11
CA SER A 139 17.68 0.09 -17.03
C SER A 139 17.57 -0.93 -15.90
N VAL A 140 16.73 -0.66 -14.89
CA VAL A 140 16.39 -1.59 -13.81
C VAL A 140 15.38 -2.68 -14.28
N GLY A 141 14.86 -2.55 -15.50
CA GLY A 141 13.84 -3.41 -16.10
C GLY A 141 12.42 -3.02 -15.68
N THR A 142 11.46 -3.08 -16.61
CA THR A 142 10.04 -3.12 -16.21
C THR A 142 9.83 -4.39 -15.41
N MET A 143 9.60 -4.27 -14.10
CA MET A 143 9.30 -5.42 -13.25
C MET A 143 8.07 -6.14 -13.83
N SER A 144 8.29 -7.29 -14.45
CA SER A 144 7.25 -8.07 -15.12
C SER A 144 6.56 -8.94 -14.07
N VAL A 145 5.47 -8.43 -13.48
CA VAL A 145 4.76 -9.13 -12.38
C VAL A 145 3.46 -9.76 -12.87
N ILE A 146 2.51 -8.92 -13.28
CA ILE A 146 1.22 -9.32 -13.83
C ILE A 146 1.09 -8.63 -15.19
N ASN A 147 1.29 -9.36 -16.27
CA ASN A 147 1.31 -8.78 -17.62
C ASN A 147 0.07 -9.09 -18.45
N ASN A 148 -0.79 -9.99 -17.99
CA ASN A 148 -2.03 -10.30 -18.67
C ASN A 148 -3.12 -10.72 -17.68
N THR A 149 -4.35 -10.80 -18.19
CA THR A 149 -5.52 -11.15 -17.38
C THR A 149 -5.44 -12.58 -16.82
N LYS A 150 -4.76 -13.51 -17.50
CA LYS A 150 -4.58 -14.88 -17.01
C LYS A 150 -3.68 -14.91 -15.77
N GLU A 151 -2.54 -14.21 -15.82
CA GLU A 151 -1.63 -14.02 -14.68
C GLU A 151 -2.33 -13.32 -13.53
N LEU A 152 -3.06 -12.23 -13.79
CA LEU A 152 -3.82 -11.50 -12.76
C LEU A 152 -4.74 -12.44 -11.98
N ARG A 153 -5.55 -13.23 -12.71
CA ARG A 153 -6.49 -14.18 -12.11
C ARG A 153 -5.77 -15.29 -11.34
N LYS A 154 -4.64 -15.79 -11.86
CA LYS A 154 -3.83 -16.80 -11.19
C LYS A 154 -3.28 -16.26 -9.86
N THR A 155 -2.70 -15.07 -9.86
CA THR A 155 -2.12 -14.43 -8.68
C THR A 155 -3.18 -14.12 -7.62
N PHE A 156 -4.30 -13.51 -8.02
CA PHE A 156 -5.42 -13.25 -7.10
C PHE A 156 -5.97 -14.53 -6.48
N ARG A 157 -6.14 -15.58 -7.29
CA ARG A 157 -6.64 -16.88 -6.79
C ARG A 157 -5.69 -17.51 -5.79
N TYR A 158 -4.39 -17.52 -6.09
CA TYR A 158 -3.38 -18.06 -5.18
C TYR A 158 -3.44 -17.36 -3.83
N TRP A 159 -3.31 -16.03 -3.80
CA TRP A 159 -3.32 -15.27 -2.55
C TRP A 159 -4.68 -15.32 -1.82
N ALA A 160 -5.80 -15.42 -2.55
CA ALA A 160 -7.12 -15.54 -1.93
C ALA A 160 -7.23 -16.88 -1.19
N ASN A 161 -6.75 -17.97 -1.81
CA ASN A 161 -6.70 -19.28 -1.18
C ASN A 161 -5.78 -19.29 0.06
N GLU A 162 -4.64 -18.58 0.02
CA GLU A 162 -3.78 -18.44 1.20
C GLU A 162 -4.47 -17.67 2.34
N VAL A 163 -5.16 -16.57 2.03
CA VAL A 163 -5.95 -15.82 3.01
C VAL A 163 -7.07 -16.70 3.60
N HIS A 164 -7.74 -17.52 2.78
CA HIS A 164 -8.82 -18.43 3.24
C HIS A 164 -8.35 -19.48 4.24
N LYS A 165 -7.05 -19.79 4.29
CA LYS A 165 -6.48 -20.71 5.30
C LYS A 165 -6.33 -20.06 6.68
N ILE A 166 -6.21 -18.74 6.73
CA ILE A 166 -5.86 -17.99 7.95
C ILE A 166 -6.98 -17.07 8.45
N CYS A 167 -7.97 -16.76 7.63
CA CYS A 167 -9.15 -16.00 8.05
C CYS A 167 -10.16 -16.88 8.80
N PRO A 168 -11.13 -16.28 9.51
CA PRO A 168 -12.29 -17.03 10.01
C PRO A 168 -12.93 -17.89 8.90
N PRO A 169 -13.42 -19.11 9.21
CA PRO A 169 -13.90 -20.04 8.19
C PRO A 169 -14.97 -19.43 7.29
N LEU A 170 -14.78 -19.56 5.98
CA LEU A 170 -15.75 -19.16 4.96
C LEU A 170 -16.56 -20.37 4.49
N SER A 171 -17.85 -20.16 4.21
CA SER A 171 -18.70 -21.16 3.56
C SER A 171 -18.27 -21.40 2.11
N GLU A 172 -18.67 -22.54 1.54
CA GLU A 172 -18.36 -22.86 0.14
C GLU A 172 -19.02 -21.88 -0.84
N GLU A 173 -20.20 -21.34 -0.50
CA GLU A 173 -20.87 -20.30 -1.27
C GLU A 173 -20.06 -19.00 -1.28
N GLN A 174 -19.48 -18.62 -0.13
CA GLN A 174 -18.63 -17.44 -0.02
C GLN A 174 -17.36 -17.60 -0.87
N LYS A 175 -16.69 -18.76 -0.78
CA LYS A 175 -15.51 -19.06 -1.60
C LYS A 175 -15.85 -19.06 -3.11
N ALA A 176 -16.96 -19.68 -3.49
CA ALA A 176 -17.43 -19.68 -4.88
C ALA A 176 -17.77 -18.28 -5.40
N ALA A 177 -18.32 -17.39 -4.55
CA ALA A 177 -18.58 -16.00 -4.90
C ALA A 177 -17.28 -15.22 -5.16
N VAL A 178 -16.25 -15.42 -4.33
CA VAL A 178 -14.91 -14.84 -4.54
C VAL A 178 -14.32 -15.34 -5.86
N GLU A 179 -14.37 -16.65 -6.12
CA GLU A 179 -13.87 -17.24 -7.36
C GLU A 179 -14.59 -16.69 -8.61
N LYS A 180 -15.92 -16.49 -8.53
CA LYS A 180 -16.70 -15.85 -9.61
C LYS A 180 -16.27 -14.40 -9.85
N LYS A 181 -15.92 -13.63 -8.80
CA LYS A 181 -15.38 -12.27 -8.95
C LYS A 181 -13.99 -12.31 -9.59
N ILE A 182 -13.12 -13.22 -9.16
CA ILE A 182 -11.77 -13.41 -9.73
C ILE A 182 -11.86 -13.75 -11.23
N ASN A 183 -12.78 -14.62 -11.64
CA ASN A 183 -12.96 -14.97 -13.06
C ASN A 183 -13.41 -13.81 -13.95
N LYS A 184 -13.94 -12.73 -13.37
CA LYS A 184 -14.36 -11.51 -14.10
C LYS A 184 -13.29 -10.42 -14.13
N LEU A 185 -12.13 -10.63 -13.49
CA LEU A 185 -11.04 -9.67 -13.49
C LEU A 185 -10.53 -9.40 -14.90
N SER A 186 -10.06 -8.17 -15.13
CA SER A 186 -9.39 -7.76 -16.36
C SER A 186 -8.16 -6.93 -16.01
N SER A 187 -7.04 -7.24 -16.67
CA SER A 187 -5.78 -6.50 -16.49
C SER A 187 -5.77 -5.12 -17.15
N PHE A 188 -6.85 -4.71 -17.80
CA PHE A 188 -6.98 -3.40 -18.45
C PHE A 188 -7.83 -2.39 -17.65
N LYS A 189 -8.18 -2.70 -16.40
CA LYS A 189 -8.94 -1.80 -15.53
C LYS A 189 -8.54 -1.99 -14.07
N TRP A 190 -8.96 -1.04 -13.24
CA TRP A 190 -8.92 -1.19 -11.79
C TRP A 190 -9.86 -2.31 -11.35
N ASN A 191 -9.39 -3.18 -10.48
CA ASN A 191 -10.17 -4.28 -9.91
C ASN A 191 -10.14 -4.19 -8.39
N VAL A 192 -11.26 -4.49 -7.75
CA VAL A 192 -11.39 -4.65 -6.30
C VAL A 192 -12.16 -5.93 -6.03
N VAL A 193 -11.62 -6.82 -5.20
CA VAL A 193 -12.26 -8.06 -4.77
C VAL A 193 -12.13 -8.18 -3.27
N GLU A 194 -13.24 -8.17 -2.56
CA GLU A 194 -13.28 -8.65 -1.18
C GLU A 194 -13.12 -10.17 -1.18
N VAL A 195 -12.01 -10.66 -0.63
CA VAL A 195 -11.65 -12.10 -0.62
C VAL A 195 -12.04 -12.78 0.69
N ALA A 196 -12.15 -12.02 1.78
CA ALA A 196 -12.65 -12.42 3.09
C ALA A 196 -13.18 -11.17 3.80
N PRO A 197 -14.01 -11.27 4.86
CA PRO A 197 -14.45 -10.11 5.63
C PRO A 197 -13.28 -9.21 6.03
N ASN A 198 -13.37 -7.92 5.69
CA ASN A 198 -12.32 -6.90 5.91
C ASN A 198 -11.02 -7.06 5.11
N ILE A 199 -10.91 -8.02 4.19
CA ILE A 199 -9.74 -8.20 3.31
C ILE A 199 -10.11 -7.98 1.85
N PHE A 200 -9.47 -6.99 1.22
CA PHE A 200 -9.70 -6.60 -0.16
C PHE A 200 -8.42 -6.73 -0.97
N PHE A 201 -8.50 -7.34 -2.15
CA PHE A 201 -7.43 -7.33 -3.14
C PHE A 201 -7.74 -6.28 -4.20
N GLU A 202 -6.77 -5.43 -4.50
CA GLU A 202 -6.91 -4.35 -5.48
C GLU A 202 -5.76 -4.39 -6.50
N THR A 203 -6.03 -4.07 -7.76
CA THR A 203 -4.98 -3.91 -8.77
C THR A 203 -4.62 -2.44 -8.93
N TYR A 204 -3.35 -2.11 -8.76
CA TYR A 204 -2.80 -0.84 -9.22
C TYR A 204 -2.19 -1.02 -10.60
N ILE A 205 -2.65 -0.24 -11.57
CA ILE A 205 -2.06 -0.21 -12.89
C ILE A 205 -0.82 0.68 -12.82
N LEU A 206 0.34 0.14 -13.22
CA LEU A 206 1.54 0.94 -13.38
C LEU A 206 1.30 1.96 -14.51
N ASN A 207 1.30 3.24 -14.15
CA ASN A 207 1.29 4.34 -15.10
C ASN A 207 2.67 5.02 -15.13
N THR A 208 2.73 6.20 -15.73
CA THR A 208 3.82 7.15 -15.50
C THR A 208 3.70 7.59 -14.05
N TRP A 209 4.79 7.70 -13.28
CA TRP A 209 4.72 8.13 -11.87
C TRP A 209 4.39 9.63 -11.76
N GLY A 210 3.32 10.10 -12.42
CA GLY A 210 2.92 11.50 -12.48
C GLY A 210 3.96 12.40 -13.14
N ASN A 211 4.82 11.87 -14.03
CA ASN A 211 6.01 12.56 -14.53
C ASN A 211 7.08 12.86 -13.46
N ALA A 212 7.03 12.26 -12.27
CA ALA A 212 8.02 12.47 -11.19
C ALA A 212 9.47 12.18 -11.64
N PHE A 213 9.62 11.32 -12.64
CA PHE A 213 10.90 10.91 -13.22
C PHE A 213 11.11 11.43 -14.65
N ALA A 214 10.24 12.31 -15.17
CA ALA A 214 10.44 12.90 -16.49
C ALA A 214 11.58 13.93 -16.44
N GLU A 215 12.64 13.70 -17.20
CA GLU A 215 13.80 14.59 -17.25
C GLU A 215 13.52 15.84 -18.11
N GLY A 216 14.17 16.95 -17.74
CA GLY A 216 14.14 18.19 -18.54
C GLY A 216 12.84 18.98 -18.50
N GLY A 217 11.95 18.71 -17.55
CA GLY A 217 10.70 19.46 -17.37
C GLY A 217 9.62 19.18 -18.43
N ASN A 218 9.83 18.17 -19.28
CA ASN A 218 8.87 17.76 -20.28
C ASN A 218 7.73 16.98 -19.61
N VAL A 219 6.54 17.57 -19.58
CA VAL A 219 5.34 16.91 -19.05
C VAL A 219 4.71 16.05 -20.15
N VAL A 220 4.61 14.74 -19.91
CA VAL A 220 3.84 13.83 -20.78
C VAL A 220 2.38 13.86 -20.33
N PRO A 221 1.44 14.35 -21.16
CA PRO A 221 0.04 14.36 -20.81
C PRO A 221 -0.52 12.93 -20.76
N SER A 222 -1.34 12.66 -19.75
CA SER A 222 -2.08 11.41 -19.69
C SER A 222 -3.06 11.31 -20.86
N LYS A 223 -3.10 10.15 -21.53
CA LYS A 223 -4.10 9.87 -22.58
C LYS A 223 -5.47 9.54 -21.99
N THR A 224 -5.52 8.98 -20.79
CA THR A 224 -6.75 8.54 -20.13
C THR A 224 -6.62 8.62 -18.60
N GLY A 225 -7.64 9.15 -17.95
CA GLY A 225 -7.68 9.29 -16.48
C GLY A 225 -6.80 10.41 -15.94
N TYR A 226 -6.97 10.71 -14.66
CA TYR A 226 -6.21 11.70 -13.90
C TYR A 226 -5.90 11.14 -12.50
N CYS A 227 -4.84 11.66 -11.87
CA CYS A 227 -4.57 11.38 -10.46
C CYS A 227 -5.34 12.38 -9.60
N SER A 228 -6.13 11.91 -8.64
CA SER A 228 -6.89 12.78 -7.73
C SER A 228 -6.05 13.36 -6.59
N ALA A 229 -4.76 12.99 -6.49
CA ALA A 229 -3.91 13.39 -5.36
C ALA A 229 -3.93 14.90 -5.13
N LEU A 230 -3.68 15.69 -6.18
CA LEU A 230 -3.66 17.16 -6.10
C LEU A 230 -4.98 17.80 -5.62
N SER A 231 -6.10 17.08 -5.69
CA SER A 231 -7.42 17.58 -5.27
C SER A 231 -7.89 17.06 -3.91
N ASP A 232 -7.30 15.97 -3.41
CA ASP A 232 -7.83 15.22 -2.26
C ASP A 232 -6.84 15.14 -1.09
N HIS A 233 -5.54 15.24 -1.35
CA HIS A 233 -4.53 15.12 -0.31
C HIS A 233 -3.21 15.81 -0.67
N PHE A 234 -2.36 15.98 0.32
CA PHE A 234 -0.96 16.35 0.18
C PHE A 234 -0.11 15.38 0.99
N ALA A 235 1.21 15.45 0.87
CA ALA A 235 2.12 14.64 1.64
C ALA A 235 3.12 15.51 2.40
N ILE A 236 3.59 15.00 3.54
CA ILE A 236 4.70 15.58 4.29
C ILE A 236 5.81 14.54 4.32
N LEU A 237 6.98 14.89 3.82
CA LEU A 237 8.15 14.03 3.79
C LEU A 237 8.83 13.96 5.16
N VAL A 238 9.74 12.99 5.30
CA VAL A 238 10.52 12.79 6.52
C VAL A 238 11.36 14.01 6.93
N SER A 239 11.70 14.87 5.95
CA SER A 239 12.37 16.16 6.11
C SER A 239 11.47 17.25 6.71
N GLY A 240 10.15 17.06 6.68
CA GLY A 240 9.16 18.10 6.96
C GLY A 240 8.66 18.80 5.68
N ASP A 241 9.20 18.48 4.51
CA ASP A 241 8.77 19.14 3.28
C ASP A 241 7.33 18.77 2.93
N LEU A 242 6.50 19.79 2.74
CA LEU A 242 5.13 19.65 2.28
C LEU A 242 5.11 19.61 0.76
N ILE A 243 4.64 18.51 0.19
CA ILE A 243 4.61 18.25 -1.24
C ILE A 243 3.18 18.01 -1.71
N TYR A 244 2.89 18.40 -2.95
CA TYR A 244 1.56 18.22 -3.54
C TYR A 244 1.33 16.80 -4.09
N CYS A 245 2.40 16.08 -4.40
CA CYS A 245 2.34 14.79 -5.07
C CYS A 245 2.80 13.66 -4.13
N CYS A 246 1.95 12.68 -3.84
CA CYS A 246 2.30 11.57 -2.94
C CYS A 246 3.33 10.57 -3.51
N VAL A 247 3.76 10.75 -4.77
CA VAL A 247 4.85 9.99 -5.40
C VAL A 247 6.15 10.80 -5.54
N ASP A 248 6.15 12.08 -5.17
CA ASP A 248 7.33 12.95 -5.18
C ASP A 248 8.17 12.77 -3.90
N PHE A 249 8.75 11.58 -3.74
CA PHE A 249 9.56 11.26 -2.56
C PHE A 249 10.88 12.06 -2.50
N ASP A 250 11.32 12.64 -3.63
CA ASP A 250 12.50 13.51 -3.72
C ASP A 250 12.21 14.97 -3.31
N GLY A 251 10.94 15.34 -3.09
CA GLY A 251 10.57 16.68 -2.66
C GLY A 251 10.72 17.77 -3.71
N LYS A 252 10.71 17.43 -5.01
CA LYS A 252 10.91 18.39 -6.12
C LYS A 252 9.77 19.41 -6.24
N THR A 253 8.61 19.10 -5.67
CA THR A 253 7.40 19.94 -5.65
C THR A 253 7.13 20.55 -4.26
N ALA A 254 8.15 20.61 -3.40
CA ALA A 254 8.01 21.17 -2.06
C ALA A 254 7.48 22.62 -2.10
N ALA A 255 6.42 22.87 -1.33
CA ALA A 255 5.76 24.17 -1.23
C ALA A 255 6.05 24.87 0.11
N GLY A 256 6.67 24.16 1.06
CA GLY A 256 7.01 24.64 2.39
C GLY A 256 7.61 23.52 3.23
N ASN A 257 7.96 23.83 4.48
CA ASN A 257 8.48 22.89 5.45
C ASN A 257 7.79 23.13 6.80
N VAL A 258 7.26 22.07 7.40
CA VAL A 258 6.72 22.06 8.76
C VAL A 258 7.77 21.62 9.76
#